data_AF-A0ABD1RGX0-F1
#
_entry.id   AF-A0ABD1RGX0-F1
#
_cell.length_a   1.000
_cell.length_b   1.000
_cell.length_c   1.000
_cell.angle_alpha   90.00
_cell.angle_beta   90.00
_cell.angle_gamma   90.00
#
_symmetry.space_group_name_H-M   'P 1'
#
loop_
_entity.id
_entity.type
_entity.pdbx_description
1 polymer ?
#
loop_
_entity_poly.entity_id
_entity_poly.type
_entity_poly.pdbx_seq_one_letter_code
_entity_poly.pdbx_strand_id
1 'polypeptide(L)'
;MLVPPWLEPLLKTTFFAVCRTHGAAARSECNMYCLDCNIDAFCFYCRSTRHKDHQVIQIRRSSYHDVVRVSEIEKVLDISGVQTYVINSARVLFLNERPQPKTGKGISHICEICSRSLLDTFRFCSLGCKLVRIKRNGDANFSLNGGKNEALIQERDEGISRRRVTSSSRHEEEEEDDEEEEFREGLQQDISPPTPPPPPSNARRRKGIPHRAPFGF
;
A
#
# COMPACT_ATOMS: atom_id res chain seq x y z
N MET A 1 6.59 14.54 -21.78
CA MET A 1 7.35 15.13 -20.64
C MET A 1 8.03 13.98 -19.89
N LEU A 2 9.29 14.14 -19.49
CA LEU A 2 10.04 13.07 -18.82
C LEU A 2 9.61 12.86 -17.35
N VAL A 3 9.12 13.93 -16.71
CA VAL A 3 8.68 13.94 -15.30
C VAL A 3 7.42 14.80 -15.19
N PRO A 4 6.33 14.31 -14.56
CA PRO A 4 5.15 15.13 -14.29
C PRO A 4 5.44 16.25 -13.29
N PRO A 5 4.87 17.46 -13.47
CA PRO A 5 5.15 18.61 -12.60
C PRO A 5 4.74 18.39 -11.13
N TRP A 6 3.79 17.49 -10.89
CA TRP A 6 3.27 17.15 -9.58
C TRP A 6 4.14 16.18 -8.78
N LEU A 7 5.05 15.45 -9.43
CA LEU A 7 5.79 14.38 -8.77
C LEU A 7 6.85 14.92 -7.81
N GLU A 8 7.54 16.00 -8.18
CA GLU A 8 8.53 16.62 -7.31
C GLU A 8 7.94 17.21 -6.04
N PRO A 9 6.86 18.02 -6.11
CA PRO A 9 6.22 18.51 -4.89
C PRO A 9 5.62 17.36 -4.07
N LEU A 10 5.02 16.34 -4.69
CA LEU A 10 4.50 15.16 -3.99
C LEU A 10 5.56 14.50 -3.09
N LEU A 11 6.77 14.29 -3.62
CA LEU A 11 7.85 13.64 -2.88
C LEU A 11 8.45 14.49 -1.76
N LYS A 12 8.32 15.82 -1.84
CA LYS A 12 8.79 16.78 -0.83
C LYS A 12 7.72 17.13 0.22
N THR A 13 6.46 16.85 -0.09
CA THR A 13 5.34 17.20 0.78
C THR A 13 5.39 16.39 2.07
N THR A 14 5.09 17.05 3.18
CA THR A 14 4.90 16.38 4.48
C THR A 14 3.45 15.95 4.65
N PHE A 15 3.22 14.65 4.82
CA PHE A 15 1.89 14.09 5.04
C PHE A 15 1.58 13.90 6.52
N PHE A 16 0.29 13.67 6.82
CA PHE A 16 -0.25 13.36 8.15
C PHE A 16 -0.15 14.51 9.17
N ALA A 17 0.03 15.75 8.70
CA ALA A 17 -0.20 16.92 9.55
C ALA A 17 -1.70 17.09 9.83
N VAL A 18 -2.05 17.74 10.94
CA VAL A 18 -3.44 18.07 11.25
C VAL A 18 -3.89 19.23 10.35
N CYS A 19 -5.03 19.08 9.70
CA CYS A 19 -5.61 20.13 8.88
C CYS A 19 -5.93 21.37 9.71
N ARG A 20 -5.53 22.55 9.22
CA ARG A 20 -5.78 23.84 9.90
C ARG A 20 -7.26 24.20 9.96
N THR A 21 -8.05 23.78 8.98
CA THR A 21 -9.47 24.12 8.84
C THR A 21 -10.38 23.10 9.51
N HIS A 22 -10.01 21.82 9.46
CA HIS A 22 -10.83 20.71 9.97
C HIS A 22 -10.19 20.01 11.15
N GLY A 23 -9.31 20.67 11.92
CA GLY A 23 -8.51 20.03 12.97
C GLY A 23 -9.33 19.28 14.03
N ALA A 24 -10.54 19.76 14.32
CA ALA A 24 -11.46 19.16 15.29
C ALA A 24 -12.32 18.00 14.75
N ALA A 25 -12.33 17.77 13.43
CA ALA A 25 -13.14 16.71 12.83
C ALA A 25 -12.41 15.35 12.84
N ALA A 26 -13.17 14.26 12.79
CA ALA A 26 -12.61 12.94 12.57
C ALA A 26 -11.95 12.87 11.19
N ARG A 27 -10.77 12.25 11.04
CA ARG A 27 -10.01 12.21 9.76
C ARG A 27 -9.54 13.59 9.29
N SER A 28 -9.15 14.45 10.24
CA SER A 28 -8.53 15.75 9.97
C SER A 28 -7.08 15.67 9.47
N GLU A 29 -6.50 14.47 9.40
CA GLU A 29 -5.14 14.26 8.92
C GLU A 29 -5.00 14.56 7.41
N CYS A 30 -3.96 15.30 7.06
CA CYS A 30 -3.61 15.64 5.69
C CYS A 30 -2.90 14.46 5.01
N ASN A 31 -3.66 13.50 4.51
CA ASN A 31 -3.15 12.31 3.82
C ASN A 31 -3.56 12.23 2.34
N MET A 32 -4.20 13.27 1.80
CA MET A 32 -4.57 13.35 0.38
C MET A 32 -3.67 14.34 -0.35
N TYR A 33 -3.41 14.09 -1.63
CA TYR A 33 -2.63 14.96 -2.50
C TYR A 33 -3.30 15.13 -3.87
N CYS A 34 -3.34 16.35 -4.39
CA CYS A 34 -4.01 16.71 -5.64
C CYS A 34 -2.97 16.94 -6.74
N LEU A 35 -3.09 16.17 -7.82
CA LEU A 35 -2.15 16.17 -8.96
C LEU A 35 -2.37 17.35 -9.93
N ASP A 36 -3.51 18.02 -9.83
CA ASP A 36 -3.83 19.20 -10.63
C ASP A 36 -3.36 20.48 -9.95
N CYS A 37 -3.53 20.59 -8.63
CA CYS A 37 -3.15 21.78 -7.87
C CYS A 37 -1.65 21.81 -7.52
N ASN A 38 -1.07 20.67 -7.17
CA ASN A 38 0.36 20.52 -6.87
C ASN A 38 0.89 21.40 -5.74
N ILE A 39 0.04 21.72 -4.77
CA ILE A 39 0.35 22.61 -3.64
C ILE A 39 0.81 21.77 -2.44
N ASP A 40 -0.12 21.42 -1.54
CA ASP A 40 0.16 20.78 -0.26
C ASP A 40 -0.79 19.60 -0.03
N ALA A 41 -0.43 18.76 0.94
CA ALA A 41 -1.32 17.72 1.44
C ALA A 41 -2.55 18.31 2.14
N PHE A 42 -3.70 17.67 1.96
CA PHE A 42 -4.97 18.10 2.55
C PHE A 42 -5.74 16.92 3.13
N CYS A 43 -6.76 17.20 3.93
CA CYS A 43 -7.59 16.18 4.60
C CYS A 43 -8.79 15.76 3.76
N PHE A 44 -9.49 14.73 4.20
CA PHE A 44 -10.67 14.20 3.52
C PHE A 44 -11.74 15.26 3.20
N TYR A 45 -12.04 16.18 4.13
CA TYR A 45 -13.07 17.21 3.93
C TYR A 45 -12.67 18.31 2.94
N CYS A 46 -11.38 18.62 2.86
CA CYS A 46 -10.86 19.57 1.86
C CYS A 46 -11.03 19.04 0.44
N ARG A 47 -11.11 17.73 0.25
CA ARG A 47 -11.38 17.12 -1.05
C ARG A 47 -12.72 17.59 -1.62
N SER A 48 -13.79 17.49 -0.84
CA SER A 48 -15.15 17.80 -1.32
C SER A 48 -15.36 19.30 -1.55
N THR A 49 -14.65 20.17 -0.83
CA THR A 49 -14.83 21.62 -0.90
C THR A 49 -13.96 22.29 -1.97
N ARG A 50 -12.73 21.79 -2.20
CA ARG A 50 -11.74 22.45 -3.07
C ARG A 50 -11.24 21.60 -4.24
N HIS A 51 -11.54 20.29 -4.24
CA HIS A 51 -10.97 19.33 -5.19
C HIS A 51 -12.02 18.32 -5.68
N LYS A 52 -13.25 18.78 -5.95
CA LYS A 52 -14.36 17.90 -6.35
C LYS A 52 -14.09 17.20 -7.70
N ASP A 53 -13.49 17.93 -8.64
CA ASP A 53 -13.26 17.47 -10.01
C ASP A 53 -11.77 17.26 -10.33
N HIS A 54 -10.93 17.13 -9.30
CA HIS A 54 -9.49 16.98 -9.47
C HIS A 54 -9.02 15.53 -9.26
N GLN A 55 -7.91 15.18 -9.89
CA GLN A 55 -7.20 13.93 -9.66
C GLN A 55 -6.50 13.99 -8.29
N VAL A 56 -6.89 13.09 -7.40
CA VAL A 56 -6.40 13.02 -6.03
C VAL A 56 -5.92 11.59 -5.73
N ILE A 57 -4.77 11.49 -5.10
CA ILE A 57 -4.22 10.23 -4.58
C ILE A 57 -4.19 10.26 -3.05
N GLN A 58 -4.35 9.09 -2.44
CA GLN A 58 -4.27 8.93 -0.99
C GLN A 58 -2.92 8.34 -0.58
N ILE A 59 -2.21 9.08 0.26
CA ILE A 59 -0.96 8.64 0.89
C ILE A 59 -1.27 7.87 2.16
N ARG A 60 -0.58 6.75 2.34
CA ARG A 60 -0.69 5.86 3.50
C ARG A 60 0.69 5.70 4.14
N ARG A 61 0.71 5.23 5.38
CA ARG A 61 1.95 5.00 6.13
C ARG A 61 2.18 3.50 6.29
N SER A 62 3.34 3.02 5.85
CA SER A 62 3.80 1.65 6.07
C SER A 62 5.21 1.68 6.64
N SER A 63 5.40 1.04 7.80
CA SER A 63 6.69 1.03 8.51
C SER A 63 7.31 2.42 8.65
N TYR A 64 6.50 3.43 9.03
CA TYR A 64 6.89 4.84 9.16
C TYR A 64 7.25 5.59 7.88
N HIS A 65 7.01 4.99 6.71
CA HIS A 65 7.28 5.61 5.42
C HIS A 65 6.01 5.81 4.62
N ASP A 66 6.03 6.85 3.78
CA ASP A 66 4.91 7.20 2.91
C ASP A 66 4.85 6.25 1.73
N VAL A 67 3.67 5.66 1.54
CA VAL A 67 3.37 4.71 0.47
C VAL A 67 2.09 5.11 -0.25
N VAL A 68 2.01 4.74 -1.51
CA VAL A 68 0.82 4.87 -2.35
C VAL A 68 0.41 3.50 -2.87
N ARG A 69 -0.89 3.28 -3.05
CA ARG A 69 -1.39 2.06 -3.70
C ARG A 69 -1.05 2.09 -5.18
N VAL A 70 -0.65 0.94 -5.72
CA VAL A 70 -0.34 0.79 -7.15
C VAL A 70 -1.55 1.16 -8.00
N SER A 71 -2.75 0.70 -7.63
CA SER A 71 -4.00 0.98 -8.34
C SER A 71 -4.39 2.46 -8.43
N GLU A 72 -3.84 3.32 -7.56
CA GLU A 72 -4.09 4.76 -7.60
C GLU A 72 -3.06 5.46 -8.51
N ILE A 73 -1.78 5.15 -8.35
CA ILE A 73 -0.69 5.85 -9.04
C ILE A 73 -0.48 5.38 -10.49
N GLU A 74 -0.77 4.11 -10.80
CA GLU A 74 -0.58 3.51 -12.12
C GLU A 74 -1.49 4.16 -13.19
N LYS A 75 -2.61 4.76 -12.78
CA LYS A 75 -3.52 5.47 -13.68
C LYS A 75 -2.93 6.76 -14.26
N VAL A 76 -1.94 7.33 -13.58
CA VAL A 76 -1.40 8.67 -13.86
C VAL A 76 0.11 8.68 -14.10
N LEU A 77 0.79 7.56 -13.83
CA LEU A 77 2.24 7.46 -13.85
C LEU A 77 2.71 6.06 -14.24
N ASP A 78 3.67 5.96 -15.16
CA ASP A 78 4.35 4.69 -15.40
C ASP A 78 5.27 4.32 -14.22
N ILE A 79 4.92 3.25 -13.50
CA ILE A 79 5.68 2.72 -12.37
C ILE A 79 6.63 1.59 -12.74
N SER A 80 6.80 1.31 -14.04
CA SER A 80 7.71 0.25 -14.51
C SER A 80 9.13 0.44 -13.98
N GLY A 81 9.76 -0.67 -13.57
CA GLY A 81 11.10 -0.71 -13.00
C GLY A 81 11.21 -0.27 -11.54
N VAL A 82 10.11 0.15 -10.90
CA VAL A 82 10.07 0.45 -9.45
C VAL A 82 9.52 -0.74 -8.68
N GLN A 83 10.21 -1.12 -7.62
CA GLN A 83 9.82 -2.24 -6.78
C GLN A 83 8.48 -1.99 -6.08
N THR A 84 7.52 -2.88 -6.33
CA THR A 84 6.23 -2.92 -5.61
C THR A 84 6.27 -3.98 -4.51
N TYR A 85 5.54 -3.74 -3.42
CA TYR A 85 5.40 -4.66 -2.31
C TYR A 85 3.94 -5.04 -2.12
N VAL A 86 3.67 -6.27 -1.70
CA VAL A 86 2.33 -6.68 -1.26
C VAL A 86 2.28 -6.53 0.26
N ILE A 87 1.43 -5.63 0.76
CA ILE A 87 1.26 -5.36 2.19
C ILE A 87 -0.23 -5.38 2.50
N ASN A 88 -0.65 -6.20 3.47
CA ASN A 88 -2.07 -6.40 3.81
C ASN A 88 -2.93 -6.70 2.58
N SER A 89 -2.46 -7.65 1.76
CA SER A 89 -3.10 -8.05 0.49
C SER A 89 -3.25 -6.95 -0.57
N ALA A 90 -2.61 -5.78 -0.40
CA ALA A 90 -2.62 -4.69 -1.36
C ALA A 90 -1.22 -4.44 -1.94
N ARG A 91 -1.15 -4.17 -3.26
CA ARG A 91 0.08 -3.72 -3.91
C ARG A 91 0.35 -2.24 -3.59
N VAL A 92 1.50 -1.96 -3.01
CA VAL A 92 1.93 -0.62 -2.61
C VAL A 92 3.35 -0.32 -3.08
N LEU A 93 3.66 0.96 -3.18
CA LEU A 93 4.95 1.47 -3.62
C LEU A 93 5.40 2.61 -2.70
N PHE A 94 6.70 2.68 -2.42
CA PHE A 94 7.29 3.71 -1.55
C PHE A 94 7.57 4.99 -2.33
N LEU A 95 7.19 6.13 -1.75
CA LEU A 95 7.43 7.43 -2.37
C LEU A 95 8.93 7.75 -2.39
N ASN A 96 9.57 7.72 -1.21
CA ASN A 96 10.96 8.09 -1.03
C ASN A 96 11.87 6.91 -0.67
N GLU A 97 13.17 7.11 -0.80
CA GLU A 97 14.16 6.13 -0.38
C GLU A 97 14.06 5.85 1.12
N ARG A 98 14.41 4.62 1.50
CA ARG A 98 14.41 4.18 2.88
C ARG A 98 15.85 3.89 3.29
N PRO A 99 16.33 4.44 4.42
CA PRO A 99 17.63 4.07 4.95
C PRO A 99 17.60 2.59 5.34
N GLN A 100 18.44 1.77 4.71
CA GLN A 100 18.63 0.38 5.11
C GLN A 100 20.10 0.19 5.55
N PRO A 101 20.37 -0.42 6.72
CA PRO A 101 21.74 -0.56 7.20
C PRO A 101 22.49 -1.67 6.47
N LYS A 102 23.73 -1.34 6.08
CA LYS A 102 24.90 -2.19 5.77
C LYS A 102 24.67 -3.42 4.88
N THR A 103 25.20 -3.28 3.66
CA THR A 103 25.73 -4.28 2.73
C THR A 103 25.76 -5.72 3.26
N GLY A 104 24.73 -6.50 2.94
CA GLY A 104 24.78 -7.96 3.00
C GLY A 104 25.45 -8.49 1.73
N LYS A 105 26.47 -9.34 1.91
CA LYS A 105 27.20 -10.00 0.81
C LYS A 105 26.26 -10.86 -0.03
N GLY A 106 26.23 -10.63 -1.34
CA GLY A 106 25.63 -11.54 -2.34
C GLY A 106 24.21 -11.18 -2.80
N ILE A 107 24.02 -9.99 -3.36
CA ILE A 107 22.71 -9.57 -3.91
C ILE A 107 22.92 -9.14 -5.35
N SER A 108 22.22 -9.78 -6.29
CA SER A 108 22.32 -9.56 -7.73
C SER A 108 21.69 -8.24 -8.20
N HIS A 109 20.66 -7.75 -7.48
CA HIS A 109 19.93 -6.55 -7.88
C HIS A 109 19.91 -5.50 -6.77
N ILE A 110 20.57 -4.37 -7.03
CA ILE A 110 20.63 -3.20 -6.16
C ILE A 110 20.00 -1.99 -6.86
N CYS A 111 19.39 -1.10 -6.08
CA CYS A 111 18.88 0.17 -6.57
C CYS A 111 20.01 1.02 -7.15
N GLU A 112 19.83 1.54 -8.36
CA GLU A 112 20.86 2.33 -9.06
C GLU A 112 21.18 3.67 -8.37
N ILE A 113 20.36 4.12 -7.43
CA ILE A 113 20.52 5.42 -6.75
C ILE A 113 21.00 5.28 -5.30
N CYS A 114 20.35 4.42 -4.51
CA CYS A 114 20.63 4.29 -3.08
C CYS A 114 21.29 2.95 -2.71
N SER A 115 21.63 2.12 -3.70
CA SER A 115 22.31 0.82 -3.53
C SER A 115 21.57 -0.17 -2.61
N ARG A 116 20.27 0.04 -2.41
CA ARG A 116 19.41 -0.85 -1.62
C ARG A 116 19.11 -2.13 -2.38
N SER A 117 19.15 -3.26 -1.69
CA SER A 117 18.79 -4.58 -2.23
C SER A 117 17.34 -4.66 -2.70
N LEU A 118 17.12 -5.26 -3.87
CA LEU A 118 15.81 -5.42 -4.50
C LEU A 118 15.41 -6.90 -4.56
N LEU A 119 14.12 -7.20 -4.79
CA LEU A 119 13.59 -8.58 -4.79
C LEU A 119 14.07 -9.39 -6.01
N ASP A 120 13.86 -8.89 -7.23
CA ASP A 120 14.57 -9.27 -8.48
C ASP A 120 13.99 -8.42 -9.63
N THR A 121 14.68 -8.24 -10.77
CA THR A 121 14.26 -7.49 -12.00
C THR A 121 13.97 -5.98 -11.89
N PHE A 122 13.86 -5.41 -10.69
CA PHE A 122 13.64 -3.97 -10.51
C PHE A 122 14.93 -3.16 -10.60
N ARG A 123 14.81 -1.88 -11.01
CA ARG A 123 15.92 -0.92 -11.09
C ARG A 123 15.92 0.08 -9.94
N PHE A 124 14.75 0.36 -9.38
CA PHE A 124 14.56 1.38 -8.34
C PHE A 124 13.74 0.83 -7.15
N CYS A 125 14.07 1.28 -5.94
CA CYS A 125 13.34 0.89 -4.74
C CYS A 125 12.13 1.79 -4.40
N SER A 126 12.04 2.98 -5.01
CA SER A 126 11.04 4.03 -4.74
C SER A 126 10.86 4.97 -5.93
N LEU A 127 9.77 5.76 -5.95
CA LEU A 127 9.55 6.80 -6.97
C LEU A 127 10.66 7.86 -6.94
N GLY A 128 11.11 8.25 -5.75
CA GLY A 128 12.20 9.22 -5.58
C GLY A 128 13.50 8.75 -6.23
N CYS A 129 13.86 7.47 -6.09
CA CYS A 129 15.03 6.94 -6.79
C CYS A 129 14.84 6.96 -8.32
N LYS A 130 13.67 6.57 -8.83
CA LYS A 130 13.39 6.66 -10.28
C LYS A 130 13.51 8.10 -10.77
N LEU A 131 12.92 9.05 -10.06
CA LEU A 131 12.99 10.48 -10.38
C LEU A 131 14.44 11.01 -10.42
N VAL A 132 15.26 10.69 -9.42
CA VAL A 132 16.66 11.11 -9.37
C VAL A 132 17.44 10.57 -10.57
N ARG A 133 17.17 9.32 -10.99
CA ARG A 133 17.80 8.74 -12.19
C ARG A 133 17.41 9.48 -13.45
N ILE A 134 16.11 9.76 -13.62
CA ILE A 134 15.60 10.49 -14.79
C ILE A 134 16.26 11.86 -14.92
N LYS A 135 16.41 12.58 -13.80
CA LYS A 135 17.08 13.89 -13.77
C LYS A 135 18.57 13.84 -14.09
N ARG A 136 19.26 12.75 -13.76
CA ARG A 136 20.72 12.63 -13.95
C ARG A 136 21.12 12.07 -15.33
N ASN A 137 20.40 11.06 -15.83
CA ASN A 137 20.84 10.28 -16.99
C ASN A 137 19.82 10.17 -18.12
N GLY A 138 18.54 10.53 -17.89
CA GLY A 138 17.49 10.52 -18.94
C GLY A 138 17.11 9.15 -19.51
N ASP A 139 17.65 8.05 -18.98
CA ASP A 139 17.44 6.68 -19.47
C ASP A 139 16.19 5.98 -18.88
N ALA A 140 15.48 6.67 -17.99
CA ALA A 140 14.19 6.26 -17.46
C ALA A 140 13.13 7.33 -17.78
N ASN A 141 11.85 6.96 -17.73
CA ASN A 141 10.73 7.88 -17.97
C ASN A 141 9.50 7.41 -17.16
N PHE A 142 8.57 8.32 -16.96
CA PHE A 142 7.26 8.10 -16.34
C PHE A 142 6.10 8.11 -17.35
N SER A 143 6.39 8.14 -18.65
CA SER A 143 5.38 8.18 -19.71
C SER A 143 4.55 6.89 -19.74
N LEU A 144 3.24 7.02 -19.59
CA LEU A 144 2.28 5.94 -19.82
C LEU A 144 2.29 5.61 -21.32
N ASN A 145 3.03 4.58 -21.71
CA ASN A 145 2.97 4.07 -23.07
C ASN A 145 1.61 3.40 -23.28
N GLY A 146 0.63 4.13 -23.82
CA GLY A 146 -0.69 3.63 -24.21
C GLY A 146 -0.65 2.72 -25.44
N GLY A 147 0.22 1.70 -25.43
CA GLY A 147 0.43 0.78 -26.53
C GLY A 147 0.48 -0.65 -26.03
N LYS A 148 -0.51 -1.44 -26.45
CA LYS A 148 -0.66 -2.90 -26.28
C LYS A 148 0.69 -3.62 -26.36
N ASN A 149 1.05 -4.35 -25.30
CA ASN A 149 2.04 -5.43 -25.38
C ASN A 149 1.49 -6.64 -24.61
N GLU A 150 0.69 -7.44 -25.31
CA GLU A 150 0.64 -8.88 -25.08
C GLU A 150 1.97 -9.49 -25.52
N ALA A 151 2.68 -10.13 -24.58
CA ALA A 151 3.77 -11.10 -24.74
C ALA A 151 4.61 -11.09 -23.44
N LEU A 152 5.03 -12.16 -22.79
CA LEU A 152 5.04 -13.60 -23.03
C LEU A 152 5.38 -14.19 -21.65
N ILE A 153 4.46 -14.94 -21.01
CA ILE A 153 4.88 -15.88 -19.95
C ILE A 153 5.07 -17.22 -20.65
N GLN A 154 6.33 -17.53 -20.89
CA GLN A 154 6.79 -18.79 -21.44
C GLN A 154 6.95 -19.76 -20.26
N GLU A 155 5.90 -20.50 -19.92
CA GLU A 155 6.01 -21.64 -19.01
C GLU A 155 6.62 -22.82 -19.77
N ARG A 156 7.80 -23.26 -19.30
CA ARG A 156 8.48 -24.44 -19.80
C ARG A 156 7.84 -25.69 -19.21
N ASP A 157 7.44 -26.56 -20.11
CA ASP A 157 7.02 -27.94 -19.93
C ASP A 157 8.14 -28.82 -19.34
N GLU A 158 7.83 -29.60 -18.29
CA GLU A 158 8.45 -30.89 -18.01
C GLU A 158 7.37 -31.89 -17.58
N GLY A 159 7.00 -32.79 -18.49
CA GLY A 159 6.12 -33.91 -18.24
C GLY A 159 6.79 -35.11 -17.56
N ILE A 160 5.98 -35.98 -16.94
CA ILE A 160 5.78 -37.39 -17.32
C ILE A 160 4.88 -38.13 -16.29
N SER A 161 3.68 -38.48 -16.76
CA SER A 161 2.97 -39.77 -16.66
C SER A 161 2.72 -40.46 -15.31
N ARG A 162 1.43 -40.66 -14.95
CA ARG A 162 0.72 -41.97 -15.12
C ARG A 162 -0.73 -42.00 -14.59
N ARG A 163 -1.59 -42.57 -15.46
CA ARG A 163 -2.76 -43.46 -15.26
C ARG A 163 -4.11 -42.90 -14.74
N ARG A 164 -5.10 -43.04 -15.65
CA ARG A 164 -6.56 -43.03 -15.44
C ARG A 164 -7.03 -44.15 -14.52
N VAL A 165 -8.09 -43.90 -13.75
CA VAL A 165 -9.37 -44.67 -13.76
C VAL A 165 -10.51 -43.85 -13.12
N THR A 166 -11.63 -43.83 -13.85
CA THR A 166 -13.08 -43.61 -13.54
C THR A 166 -13.51 -43.53 -12.06
N SER A 167 -14.50 -42.72 -11.62
CA SER A 167 -15.90 -42.69 -12.08
C SER A 167 -16.77 -41.55 -11.45
N SER A 168 -17.85 -41.20 -12.16
CA SER A 168 -19.21 -40.82 -11.69
C SER A 168 -19.55 -39.41 -11.14
N SER A 169 -20.25 -38.64 -12.01
CA SER A 169 -21.56 -37.96 -11.81
C SER A 169 -21.76 -36.91 -10.70
N ARG A 170 -22.09 -35.66 -11.05
CA ARG A 170 -23.47 -35.09 -11.13
C ARG A 170 -23.42 -33.56 -11.41
N HIS A 171 -24.42 -33.08 -12.17
CA HIS A 171 -24.86 -31.69 -12.38
C HIS A 171 -25.25 -31.03 -11.02
N GLU A 172 -25.40 -29.71 -10.79
CA GLU A 172 -26.07 -28.56 -11.47
C GLU A 172 -25.41 -27.25 -10.91
N GLU A 173 -25.06 -26.22 -11.70
CA GLU A 173 -25.81 -24.93 -11.94
C GLU A 173 -26.32 -24.25 -10.64
N GLU A 174 -25.88 -23.03 -10.27
CA GLU A 174 -26.54 -21.71 -10.49
C GLU A 174 -25.59 -20.62 -9.90
N GLU A 175 -25.17 -19.57 -10.62
CA GLU A 175 -25.76 -18.23 -10.89
C GLU A 175 -25.61 -17.15 -9.79
N GLU A 176 -25.44 -15.92 -10.29
CA GLU A 176 -24.98 -14.66 -9.67
C GLU A 176 -26.08 -13.95 -8.87
N ASP A 177 -25.73 -13.03 -7.95
CA ASP A 177 -26.08 -11.60 -8.09
C ASP A 177 -25.70 -10.71 -6.88
N ASP A 178 -25.45 -9.45 -7.24
CA ASP A 178 -25.20 -8.25 -6.44
C ASP A 178 -26.43 -7.80 -5.62
N GLU A 179 -26.22 -7.18 -4.45
CA GLU A 179 -27.25 -6.32 -3.84
C GLU A 179 -26.69 -5.00 -3.27
N GLU A 180 -27.41 -3.95 -3.62
CA GLU A 180 -27.22 -2.53 -3.32
C GLU A 180 -27.77 -2.16 -1.92
N GLU A 181 -27.19 -1.13 -1.30
CA GLU A 181 -27.65 -0.59 0.00
C GLU A 181 -28.46 0.70 -0.22
N GLU A 182 -29.78 0.65 0.02
CA GLU A 182 -30.68 1.82 0.07
C GLU A 182 -31.23 2.10 1.49
N PHE A 183 -31.29 3.40 1.74
CA PHE A 183 -31.68 4.20 2.90
C PHE A 183 -33.12 3.98 3.42
N ARG A 184 -33.32 3.88 4.75
CA ARG A 184 -34.60 4.24 5.43
C ARG A 184 -34.42 4.84 6.83
N GLU A 185 -35.11 5.95 7.06
CA GLU A 185 -35.28 6.67 8.33
C GLU A 185 -36.45 6.09 9.17
N GLY A 186 -36.40 6.23 10.51
CA GLY A 186 -37.62 6.34 11.34
C GLY A 186 -37.69 5.59 12.69
N LEU A 187 -37.38 6.32 13.78
CA LEU A 187 -37.97 6.30 15.14
C LEU A 187 -38.04 5.03 16.05
N GLN A 188 -37.23 5.11 17.13
CA GLN A 188 -37.46 4.73 18.54
C GLN A 188 -37.92 3.30 18.90
N GLN A 189 -37.03 2.54 19.56
CA GLN A 189 -37.30 1.89 20.85
C GLN A 189 -36.01 1.35 21.48
N ASP A 190 -35.82 1.69 22.75
CA ASP A 190 -34.66 1.38 23.59
C ASP A 190 -34.84 0.00 24.22
N ILE A 191 -34.13 -1.03 23.73
CA ILE A 191 -34.06 -2.35 24.37
C ILE A 191 -32.74 -3.05 23.98
N SER A 192 -31.68 -2.74 24.72
CA SER A 192 -30.41 -3.48 24.61
C SER A 192 -30.53 -4.87 25.24
N PRO A 193 -30.10 -5.97 24.58
CA PRO A 193 -29.98 -7.26 25.23
C PRO A 193 -28.75 -7.31 26.17
N PRO A 194 -28.83 -8.01 27.33
CA PRO A 194 -27.73 -8.08 28.29
C PRO A 194 -26.56 -8.95 27.80
N THR A 195 -25.34 -8.46 28.02
CA THR A 195 -24.07 -9.13 27.75
C THR A 195 -23.91 -10.41 28.59
N PRO A 196 -23.44 -11.54 28.03
CA PRO A 196 -23.20 -12.76 28.80
C PRO A 196 -22.01 -12.61 29.78
N PRO A 197 -22.00 -13.33 30.91
CA PRO A 197 -20.93 -13.24 31.91
C PRO A 197 -19.61 -13.87 31.43
N PRO A 198 -18.45 -13.37 31.89
CA PRO A 198 -17.14 -13.93 31.53
C PRO A 198 -16.90 -15.32 32.15
N PRO A 199 -16.13 -16.20 31.50
CA PRO A 199 -15.80 -17.52 32.02
C PRO A 199 -14.89 -17.43 33.28
N PRO A 200 -14.93 -18.43 34.18
CA PRO A 200 -14.18 -18.40 35.42
C PRO A 200 -12.66 -18.38 35.19
N SER A 201 -12.00 -17.47 35.91
CA SER A 201 -10.55 -17.33 35.98
C SER A 201 -9.91 -18.58 36.58
N ASN A 202 -9.28 -19.39 35.75
CA ASN A 202 -8.31 -20.39 36.22
C ASN A 202 -7.05 -19.66 36.70
N ALA A 203 -6.95 -19.45 38.02
CA ALA A 203 -5.76 -18.94 38.69
C ALA A 203 -4.60 -19.96 38.55
N ARG A 204 -3.87 -19.89 37.44
CA ARG A 204 -2.55 -20.50 37.33
C ARG A 204 -1.63 -19.77 38.32
N ARG A 205 -1.41 -20.37 39.49
CA ARG A 205 -0.39 -19.95 40.48
C ARG A 205 0.92 -19.71 39.75
N ARG A 206 1.32 -18.43 39.62
CA ARG A 206 2.65 -18.06 39.16
C ARG A 206 3.65 -18.50 40.24
N LYS A 207 4.71 -19.15 39.78
CA LYS A 207 5.81 -19.69 40.57
C LYS A 207 6.63 -18.53 41.15
N GLY A 208 6.48 -18.27 42.45
CA GLY A 208 7.42 -17.49 43.27
C GLY A 208 7.46 -15.96 43.05
N ILE A 209 7.90 -15.26 44.11
CA ILE A 209 8.20 -13.82 44.10
C ILE A 209 9.62 -13.66 43.52
N PRO A 210 9.82 -12.87 42.45
CA PRO A 210 11.15 -12.65 41.89
C PRO A 210 12.01 -11.82 42.85
N HIS A 211 13.12 -12.40 43.33
CA HIS A 211 14.15 -11.69 44.09
C HIS A 211 15.26 -11.17 43.18
N ARG A 212 15.80 -9.99 43.52
CA ARG A 212 16.94 -9.35 42.85
C ARG A 212 18.24 -10.04 43.27
N ALA A 213 19.17 -10.27 42.33
CA ALA A 213 20.48 -10.84 42.64
C ALA A 213 21.29 -9.88 43.55
N PRO A 214 22.07 -10.40 44.53
CA PRO A 214 22.95 -9.58 45.34
C PRO A 214 24.04 -8.93 44.48
N PHE A 215 24.40 -7.68 44.81
CA PHE A 215 25.54 -7.01 44.20
C PHE A 215 26.84 -7.64 44.74
N GLY A 216 27.66 -8.19 43.85
CA GLY A 216 28.99 -8.70 44.18
C GLY A 216 29.94 -7.55 44.49
N PHE A 217 30.70 -7.69 45.58
CA PHE A 217 31.90 -6.91 45.89
C PHE A 217 33.11 -7.46 45.12
#